data_AF-A0A1W9P924-F1
#
_entry.id   AF-A0A1W9P924-F1
#
_cell.length_a   1.000
_cell.length_b   1.000
_cell.length_c   1.000
_cell.angle_alpha   90.00
_cell.angle_beta   90.00
_cell.angle_gamma   90.00
#
_symmetry.space_group_name_H-M   'P 1'
#
loop_
_entity.id
_entity.type
_entity.pdbx_description
1 polymer ?
#
loop_
_entity_poly.entity_id
_entity_poly.type
_entity_poly.pdbx_seq_one_letter_code
_entity_poly.pdbx_strand_id
1 'polypeptide(L)'
;MMEMKLCFMANKIQRLGRRFLLKQFQDTGKLCHSFWSNLYNKLRQKGLLMACLAGHSLLYWSRKSKNLFSGKFLSGEITMVGKKEVLFDLGQEKIILSVPPETEILAMKKCPPLSPSEGAIVDSLRNPIESLPLARIGREKIGRQPQAQAVVVISDATRPVPYRGPEGILWPIIQTLQEAGFPPSRIKILVATGTHRPMNDKEIRSRLEQRVLSLGCPIINHQARKEEDLIEIGATSWGKVRINRHYVAADLKILTGLVESHFMAGASGGRKSICPGLLAEDDTFLLHSGPILESSQARDLNLAGNPVHQAAVAVARMTGCDFIVNVTLNSDFQLTGVFSGDMEKAHLAALEKIRGYVSLPAEKKYDIVCTHSGYVGINHYQSAKGAAVCVPLLHSESYLLLAGAHPDLDPVGGANYKKMLQLLTTRGVSSFIAQIISPEWQFVPEQWQAQMWTRILKIIPPEHLVYCSLDIPAEDFAYLPHVDARQLVGEKKNLEELVQATLDQIVAEWERKHHSPPRLALLPDGPYGIPQSSSI
;
A
#
# COMPACT_ATOMS: atom_id res chain seq x y z
N MET A 1 -36.66 25.07 30.34
CA MET A 1 -36.52 24.80 31.80
C MET A 1 -36.88 23.35 32.22
N MET A 2 -37.34 22.47 31.30
CA MET A 2 -37.61 21.05 31.60
C MET A 2 -36.47 20.10 31.19
N GLU A 3 -35.64 20.48 30.21
CA GLU A 3 -34.48 19.69 29.76
C GLU A 3 -33.28 19.74 30.73
N MET A 4 -33.13 20.85 31.47
CA MET A 4 -32.02 21.04 32.41
C MET A 4 -32.17 20.17 33.69
N LYS A 5 -33.38 19.71 34.02
CA LYS A 5 -33.64 18.81 35.17
C LYS A 5 -33.38 17.33 34.85
N LEU A 6 -33.51 16.91 33.58
CA LEU A 6 -33.21 15.55 33.13
C LEU A 6 -31.70 15.28 33.08
N CYS A 7 -30.89 16.27 32.68
CA CYS A 7 -29.43 16.17 32.63
C CYS A 7 -28.78 16.08 34.03
N PHE A 8 -29.38 16.70 35.05
CA PHE A 8 -28.90 16.63 36.44
C PHE A 8 -29.22 15.28 37.11
N MET A 9 -30.32 14.62 36.72
CA MET A 9 -30.75 13.34 37.27
C MET A 9 -29.93 12.16 36.70
N ALA A 10 -29.61 12.22 35.39
CA ALA A 10 -28.76 11.22 34.72
C ALA A 10 -27.31 11.21 35.26
N ASN A 11 -26.72 12.40 35.50
CA ASN A 11 -25.38 12.54 36.08
C ASN A 11 -25.28 12.04 37.53
N LYS A 12 -26.37 12.14 38.32
CA LYS A 12 -26.41 11.67 39.71
C LYS A 12 -26.50 10.14 39.78
N ILE A 13 -27.20 9.51 38.82
CA ILE A 13 -27.32 8.05 38.69
C ILE A 13 -25.99 7.44 38.17
N GLN A 14 -25.31 8.08 37.22
CA GLN A 14 -23.98 7.64 36.75
C GLN A 14 -22.89 7.74 37.83
N ARG A 15 -22.91 8.80 38.67
CA ARG A 15 -21.95 8.94 39.79
C ARG A 15 -22.19 7.95 40.92
N LEU A 16 -23.45 7.59 41.21
CA LEU A 16 -23.79 6.54 42.19
C LEU A 16 -23.43 5.14 41.68
N GLY A 17 -23.64 4.86 40.38
CA GLY A 17 -23.22 3.60 39.76
C GLY A 17 -21.70 3.40 39.73
N ARG A 18 -20.92 4.45 39.41
CA ARG A 18 -19.44 4.39 39.40
C ARG A 18 -18.83 4.21 40.80
N ARG A 19 -19.39 4.81 41.85
CA ARG A 19 -18.88 4.63 43.23
C ARG A 19 -19.22 3.27 43.83
N PHE A 20 -20.29 2.60 43.38
CA PHE A 20 -20.66 1.27 43.86
C PHE A 20 -19.88 0.16 43.14
N LEU A 21 -19.58 0.33 41.84
CA LEU A 21 -18.85 -0.64 41.02
C LEU A 21 -17.33 -0.68 41.29
N LEU A 22 -16.75 0.39 41.85
CA LEU A 22 -15.31 0.47 42.18
C LEU A 22 -14.94 -0.18 43.53
N LYS A 23 -15.90 -0.68 44.32
CA LYS A 23 -15.62 -1.25 45.66
C LYS A 23 -15.91 -2.75 45.78
N GLN A 24 -16.28 -3.44 44.70
CA GLN A 24 -16.70 -4.86 44.78
C GLN A 24 -16.32 -5.72 43.57
N PHE A 25 -15.10 -5.57 43.06
CA PHE A 25 -14.47 -6.56 42.19
C PHE A 25 -13.07 -6.90 42.73
N GLN A 26 -13.04 -7.41 43.96
CA GLN A 26 -12.09 -8.43 44.36
C GLN A 26 -12.93 -9.64 44.81
N ASP A 27 -12.63 -10.78 44.21
CA ASP A 27 -13.03 -12.15 44.55
C ASP A 27 -14.43 -12.70 44.20
N THR A 28 -14.36 -13.66 43.27
CA THR A 28 -15.14 -14.91 43.14
C THR A 28 -16.63 -14.86 42.81
N GLY A 29 -16.97 -15.53 41.70
CA GLY A 29 -18.33 -15.76 41.24
C GLY A 29 -19.06 -16.81 42.09
N LYS A 30 -20.17 -16.39 42.70
CA LYS A 30 -21.41 -17.15 42.96
C LYS A 30 -22.31 -16.31 43.87
N LEU A 31 -23.02 -15.31 43.34
CA LEU A 31 -24.11 -14.62 44.08
C LEU A 31 -24.99 -13.70 43.20
N CYS A 32 -25.21 -14.03 41.92
CA CYS A 32 -25.98 -13.15 41.03
C CYS A 32 -27.51 -13.34 41.17
N HIS A 33 -28.01 -14.51 41.56
CA HIS A 33 -29.44 -14.82 41.40
C HIS A 33 -30.39 -14.26 42.49
N SER A 34 -29.90 -13.99 43.71
CA SER A 34 -30.73 -13.46 44.83
C SER A 34 -30.84 -11.93 44.85
N PHE A 35 -29.93 -11.24 44.17
CA PHE A 35 -29.92 -9.77 44.10
C PHE A 35 -30.95 -9.26 43.08
N TRP A 36 -31.03 -9.90 41.91
CA TRP A 36 -31.97 -9.52 40.85
C TRP A 36 -33.44 -9.80 41.21
N SER A 37 -33.73 -10.86 41.96
CA SER A 37 -35.09 -11.19 42.41
C SER A 37 -35.62 -10.21 43.46
N ASN A 38 -34.76 -9.71 44.36
CA ASN A 38 -35.13 -8.71 45.37
C ASN A 38 -35.32 -7.30 44.77
N LEU A 39 -34.53 -6.95 43.75
CA LEU A 39 -34.68 -5.67 43.04
C LEU A 39 -35.97 -5.63 42.22
N TYR A 40 -36.34 -6.75 41.58
CA TYR A 40 -37.57 -6.90 40.82
C TYR A 40 -38.83 -6.70 41.69
N ASN A 41 -38.88 -7.32 42.87
CA ASN A 41 -40.02 -7.19 43.78
C ASN A 41 -40.16 -5.78 44.38
N LYS A 42 -39.04 -5.07 44.65
CA LYS A 42 -39.06 -3.68 45.12
C LYS A 42 -39.51 -2.68 44.06
N LEU A 43 -39.22 -2.93 42.78
CA LEU A 43 -39.65 -2.07 41.68
C LEU A 43 -41.14 -2.27 41.33
N ARG A 44 -41.67 -3.49 41.52
CA ARG A 44 -43.09 -3.82 41.34
C ARG A 44 -44.01 -3.13 42.35
N GLN A 45 -43.61 -3.03 43.62
CA GLN A 45 -44.42 -2.36 44.66
C GLN A 45 -44.49 -0.83 44.51
N LYS A 46 -43.62 -0.20 43.69
CA LYS A 46 -43.55 1.26 43.51
C LYS A 46 -44.18 1.77 42.21
N GLY A 47 -44.90 0.94 41.46
CA GLY A 47 -45.62 1.36 40.25
C GLY A 47 -44.75 1.81 39.07
N LEU A 48 -43.45 1.46 39.05
CA LEU A 48 -42.47 1.91 38.05
C LEU A 48 -42.28 0.92 36.88
N LEU A 49 -43.24 0.01 36.63
CA LEU A 49 -43.09 -1.09 35.68
C LEU A 49 -42.96 -0.64 34.21
N MET A 50 -43.50 0.53 33.85
CA MET A 50 -43.48 1.02 32.46
C MET A 50 -42.15 1.66 32.02
N ALA A 51 -41.19 1.84 32.92
CA ALA A 51 -39.85 2.33 32.55
C ALA A 51 -38.85 1.20 32.21
N CYS A 52 -39.20 -0.07 32.46
CA CYS A 52 -38.33 -1.22 32.15
C CYS A 52 -38.79 -2.03 30.92
N LEU A 53 -40.00 -1.80 30.39
CA LEU A 53 -40.52 -2.52 29.22
C LEU A 53 -40.05 -1.98 27.86
N ALA A 54 -39.26 -0.90 27.81
CA ALA A 54 -38.50 -0.50 26.62
C ALA A 54 -37.10 -1.15 26.54
N GLY A 55 -36.71 -1.96 27.53
CA GLY A 55 -35.34 -2.48 27.68
C GLY A 55 -35.18 -3.99 27.64
N HIS A 56 -36.23 -4.78 27.32
CA HIS A 56 -36.17 -6.25 27.34
C HIS A 56 -36.89 -6.91 26.14
N SER A 57 -36.66 -6.38 24.94
CA SER A 57 -37.06 -7.02 23.66
C SER A 57 -35.89 -7.16 22.67
N LEU A 58 -34.64 -7.22 23.16
CA LEU A 58 -33.45 -7.22 22.30
C LEU A 58 -32.46 -8.38 22.52
N LEU A 59 -32.77 -9.33 23.40
CA LEU A 59 -31.91 -10.49 23.66
C LEU A 59 -32.76 -11.74 23.89
N TYR A 60 -33.37 -12.28 22.83
CA TYR A 60 -33.62 -13.72 22.59
C TYR A 60 -34.50 -13.91 21.34
N TRP A 61 -33.96 -13.57 20.16
CA TRP A 61 -34.39 -14.20 18.91
C TRP A 61 -33.14 -14.45 18.05
N SER A 62 -32.49 -15.57 18.34
CA SER A 62 -31.49 -16.15 17.45
C SER A 62 -32.20 -17.01 16.41
N ARG A 63 -31.70 -16.96 15.16
CA ARG A 63 -31.93 -17.91 14.06
C ARG A 63 -33.31 -17.88 13.38
N LYS A 64 -33.65 -16.77 12.70
CA LYS A 64 -34.29 -16.74 11.36
C LYS A 64 -34.57 -15.29 10.92
N SER A 65 -33.52 -14.54 10.62
CA SER A 65 -33.60 -13.29 9.84
C SER A 65 -32.18 -12.79 9.46
N LYS A 66 -31.34 -13.69 8.94
CA LYS A 66 -30.23 -13.27 8.08
C LYS A 66 -30.82 -13.00 6.69
N ASN A 67 -31.42 -11.84 6.52
CA ASN A 67 -31.83 -11.19 5.26
C ASN A 67 -32.79 -10.07 5.66
N LEU A 68 -32.27 -8.88 5.98
CA LEU A 68 -32.95 -7.57 6.05
C LEU A 68 -32.18 -6.54 6.89
N PHE A 69 -30.84 -6.51 6.81
CA PHE A 69 -30.04 -5.30 7.10
C PHE A 69 -28.78 -5.33 6.24
N SER A 70 -28.97 -5.46 4.93
CA SER A 70 -28.01 -5.07 3.90
C SER A 70 -28.46 -3.70 3.37
N GLY A 71 -28.25 -2.67 4.17
CA GLY A 71 -28.55 -1.28 3.84
C GLY A 71 -27.24 -0.51 3.71
N LYS A 72 -26.94 -0.10 2.48
CA LYS A 72 -25.84 0.77 2.03
C LYS A 72 -25.37 1.79 3.08
N PHE A 73 -24.18 1.60 3.65
CA PHE A 73 -23.32 2.75 3.98
C PHE A 73 -22.68 3.23 2.67
N LEU A 74 -23.45 3.99 1.90
CA LEU A 74 -22.89 4.95 0.97
C LEU A 74 -22.16 6.00 1.82
N SER A 75 -21.04 6.51 1.29
CA SER A 75 -20.36 7.74 1.72
C SER A 75 -21.38 8.79 2.17
N GLY A 76 -21.57 8.90 3.48
CA GLY A 76 -22.54 9.81 4.09
C GLY A 76 -21.81 11.04 4.56
N GLU A 77 -21.86 12.10 3.75
CA GLU A 77 -21.49 13.45 4.16
C GLU A 77 -22.38 13.86 5.33
N ILE A 78 -21.79 14.05 6.51
CA ILE A 78 -22.47 14.74 7.62
C ILE A 78 -22.08 16.20 7.50
N THR A 79 -22.95 17.00 6.89
CA THR A 79 -22.75 18.45 6.75
C THR A 79 -23.08 19.12 8.09
N MET A 80 -22.06 19.29 8.94
CA MET A 80 -22.10 20.31 9.98
C MET A 80 -21.91 21.66 9.28
N VAL A 81 -22.87 22.57 9.43
CA VAL A 81 -23.01 23.82 8.65
C VAL A 81 -21.66 24.43 8.26
N GLY A 82 -21.30 24.33 6.97
CA GLY A 82 -20.17 25.02 6.37
C GLY A 82 -18.83 24.27 6.30
N LYS A 83 -18.70 23.02 6.75
CA LYS A 83 -17.49 22.19 6.54
C LYS A 83 -17.85 20.75 6.17
N LYS A 84 -16.93 20.04 5.52
CA LYS A 84 -17.03 18.61 5.21
C LYS A 84 -15.88 17.83 5.84
N GLU A 85 -16.16 16.58 6.20
CA GLU A 85 -15.19 15.67 6.79
C GLU A 85 -14.66 14.68 5.76
N VAL A 86 -13.35 14.45 5.77
CA VAL A 86 -12.65 13.56 4.84
C VAL A 86 -11.74 12.64 5.63
N LEU A 87 -11.92 11.32 5.46
CA LEU A 87 -11.08 10.30 6.08
C LEU A 87 -9.82 10.07 5.26
N PHE A 88 -8.66 10.18 5.90
CA PHE A 88 -7.40 9.65 5.38
C PHE A 88 -7.07 8.36 6.15
N ASP A 89 -6.93 7.26 5.41
CA ASP A 89 -6.53 5.96 5.95
C ASP A 89 -5.05 5.71 5.61
N LEU A 90 -4.17 5.98 6.57
CA LEU A 90 -2.73 5.78 6.39
C LEU A 90 -2.35 4.31 6.61
N GLY A 91 -3.32 3.41 6.82
CA GLY A 91 -3.12 2.01 7.22
C GLY A 91 -2.75 1.84 8.70
N GLN A 92 -1.89 2.74 9.20
CA GLN A 92 -1.30 2.71 10.52
C GLN A 92 -2.16 3.53 11.49
N GLU A 93 -2.69 4.64 10.98
CA GLU A 93 -3.58 5.56 11.66
C GLU A 93 -4.66 6.02 10.68
N LYS A 94 -5.81 6.41 11.23
CA LYS A 94 -6.91 7.02 10.49
C LYS A 94 -7.12 8.40 11.05
N ILE A 95 -7.13 9.41 10.19
CA ILE A 95 -7.36 10.80 10.57
C ILE A 95 -8.52 11.38 9.77
N ILE A 96 -9.29 12.26 10.39
CA ILE A 96 -10.44 12.94 9.80
C ILE A 96 -10.11 14.43 9.70
N LEU A 97 -10.18 14.96 8.47
CA LEU A 97 -9.94 16.37 8.21
C LEU A 97 -11.26 17.10 7.96
N SER A 98 -11.43 18.25 8.60
CA SER A 98 -12.55 19.16 8.40
C SER A 98 -12.15 20.28 7.46
N VAL A 99 -12.70 20.27 6.24
CA VAL A 99 -12.30 21.17 5.14
C VAL A 99 -13.49 21.97 4.60
N PRO A 100 -13.24 23.09 3.90
CA PRO A 100 -14.31 23.86 3.25
C PRO A 100 -15.11 23.00 2.24
N PRO A 101 -16.43 23.23 2.07
CA PRO A 101 -17.30 22.44 1.20
C PRO A 101 -16.79 22.35 -0.25
N GLU A 102 -16.26 23.46 -0.77
CA GLU A 102 -15.74 23.63 -2.13
C GLU A 102 -14.42 22.90 -2.42
N THR A 103 -13.77 22.36 -1.40
CA THR A 103 -12.57 21.52 -1.55
C THR A 103 -12.83 20.39 -2.55
N GLU A 104 -11.84 19.94 -3.31
CA GLU A 104 -12.02 18.81 -4.23
C GLU A 104 -11.45 17.54 -3.62
N ILE A 105 -12.25 16.47 -3.63
CA ILE A 105 -11.83 15.16 -3.11
C ILE A 105 -11.50 14.27 -4.30
N LEU A 106 -10.21 14.07 -4.52
CA LEU A 106 -9.67 13.28 -5.62
C LEU A 106 -9.46 11.84 -5.14
N ALA A 107 -10.54 11.04 -5.18
CA ALA A 107 -10.56 9.69 -4.66
C ALA A 107 -10.69 8.62 -5.75
N MET A 108 -10.12 7.44 -5.49
CA MET A 108 -10.20 6.27 -6.34
C MET A 108 -11.66 5.82 -6.54
N LYS A 109 -11.94 5.22 -7.70
CA LYS A 109 -13.23 4.56 -7.91
C LYS A 109 -13.26 3.26 -7.13
N LYS A 110 -14.42 2.93 -6.55
CA LYS A 110 -14.62 1.63 -5.93
C LYS A 110 -14.57 0.52 -6.99
N CYS A 111 -13.76 -0.51 -6.73
CA CYS A 111 -13.75 -1.73 -7.53
C CYS A 111 -14.35 -2.88 -6.70
N PRO A 112 -15.46 -3.50 -7.14
CA PRO A 112 -16.02 -4.65 -6.44
C PRO A 112 -15.06 -5.85 -6.51
N PRO A 113 -15.07 -6.72 -5.48
CA PRO A 113 -14.28 -7.94 -5.49
C PRO A 113 -14.76 -8.92 -6.58
N LEU A 114 -13.82 -9.72 -7.07
CA LEU A 114 -14.04 -10.82 -8.01
C LEU A 114 -14.75 -11.97 -7.30
N SER A 115 -15.89 -12.40 -7.83
CA SER A 115 -16.68 -13.50 -7.25
C SER A 115 -17.32 -14.37 -8.35
N PRO A 116 -17.19 -15.71 -8.29
CA PRO A 116 -16.37 -16.47 -7.34
C PRO A 116 -14.87 -16.44 -7.68
N SER A 117 -14.03 -16.12 -6.70
CA SER A 117 -12.57 -15.99 -6.88
C SER A 117 -11.88 -17.31 -7.20
N GLU A 118 -12.20 -18.39 -6.48
CA GLU A 118 -11.59 -19.72 -6.69
C GLU A 118 -11.76 -20.21 -8.14
N GLY A 119 -12.98 -20.08 -8.68
CA GLY A 119 -13.30 -20.47 -10.05
C GLY A 119 -12.52 -19.65 -11.07
N ALA A 120 -12.42 -18.33 -10.87
CA ALA A 120 -11.67 -17.44 -11.76
C ALA A 120 -10.15 -17.70 -11.72
N ILE A 121 -9.58 -18.06 -10.56
CA ILE A 121 -8.17 -18.44 -10.46
C ILE A 121 -7.91 -19.69 -11.31
N VAL A 122 -8.70 -20.75 -11.12
CA VAL A 122 -8.56 -22.00 -11.87
C VAL A 122 -8.79 -21.79 -13.37
N ASP A 123 -9.79 -21.00 -13.74
CA ASP A 123 -10.08 -20.67 -15.13
C ASP A 123 -8.91 -19.93 -15.79
N SER A 124 -8.28 -18.97 -15.11
CA SER A 124 -7.13 -18.24 -15.65
C SER A 124 -5.93 -19.14 -15.98
N LEU A 125 -5.75 -20.25 -15.26
CA LEU A 125 -4.69 -21.22 -15.51
C LEU A 125 -4.99 -22.11 -16.73
N ARG A 126 -6.27 -22.29 -17.06
CA ARG A 126 -6.79 -23.12 -18.17
C ARG A 126 -6.99 -22.32 -19.45
N ASN A 127 -7.38 -21.05 -19.33
CA ASN A 127 -7.66 -20.13 -20.42
C ASN A 127 -6.78 -18.85 -20.29
N PRO A 128 -5.45 -18.99 -20.38
CA PRO A 128 -4.54 -17.88 -20.18
C PRO A 128 -4.52 -16.90 -21.37
N ILE A 129 -4.09 -15.67 -21.08
CA ILE A 129 -3.91 -14.62 -22.07
C ILE A 129 -2.63 -14.89 -22.88
N GLU A 130 -2.80 -15.12 -24.19
CA GLU A 130 -1.71 -15.24 -25.16
C GLU A 130 -0.64 -16.28 -24.77
N SER A 131 -1.04 -17.38 -24.14
CA SER A 131 -0.15 -18.46 -23.72
C SER A 131 -0.84 -19.82 -23.80
N LEU A 132 -0.06 -20.91 -23.70
CA LEU A 132 -0.63 -22.24 -23.52
C LEU A 132 -1.11 -22.41 -22.07
N PRO A 133 -2.15 -23.23 -21.82
CA PRO A 133 -2.57 -23.55 -20.45
C PRO A 133 -1.40 -24.08 -19.62
N LEU A 134 -1.32 -23.70 -18.33
CA LEU A 134 -0.16 -24.03 -17.49
C LEU A 134 0.11 -25.54 -17.43
N ALA A 135 -0.95 -26.35 -17.35
CA ALA A 135 -0.85 -27.81 -17.36
C ALA A 135 -0.18 -28.36 -18.64
N ARG A 136 -0.44 -27.73 -19.79
CA ARG A 136 0.17 -28.12 -21.07
C ARG A 136 1.65 -27.77 -21.10
N ILE A 137 2.01 -26.55 -20.70
CA ILE A 137 3.41 -26.12 -20.59
C ILE A 137 4.16 -27.09 -19.69
N GLY A 138 3.61 -27.42 -18.51
CA GLY A 138 4.20 -28.36 -17.57
C GLY A 138 4.46 -29.74 -18.18
N ARG A 139 3.47 -30.34 -18.85
CA ARG A 139 3.60 -31.65 -19.49
C ARG A 139 4.63 -31.63 -20.63
N GLU A 140 4.68 -30.57 -21.42
CA GLU A 140 5.67 -30.42 -22.48
C GLU A 140 7.10 -30.34 -21.93
N LYS A 141 7.31 -29.65 -20.80
CA LYS A 141 8.62 -29.61 -20.12
C LYS A 141 9.03 -30.98 -19.59
N ILE A 142 8.12 -31.70 -18.92
CA ILE A 142 8.37 -33.06 -18.41
C ILE A 142 8.63 -34.04 -19.56
N GLY A 143 7.87 -33.96 -20.65
CA GLY A 143 8.05 -34.81 -21.82
C GLY A 143 9.42 -34.64 -22.51
N ARG A 144 9.95 -33.40 -22.53
CA ARG A 144 11.30 -33.11 -23.05
C ARG A 144 12.40 -33.49 -22.06
N GLN A 145 12.18 -33.25 -20.77
CA GLN A 145 13.14 -33.52 -19.71
C GLN A 145 12.41 -34.12 -18.49
N PRO A 146 12.43 -35.46 -18.31
CA PRO A 146 11.73 -36.12 -17.20
C PRO A 146 12.19 -35.69 -15.79
N GLN A 147 13.33 -35.02 -15.69
CA GLN A 147 13.91 -34.47 -14.46
C GLN A 147 13.72 -32.95 -14.32
N ALA A 148 12.87 -32.34 -15.15
CA ALA A 148 12.63 -30.91 -15.17
C ALA A 148 12.29 -30.35 -13.78
N GLN A 149 12.80 -29.15 -13.50
CA GLN A 149 12.58 -28.39 -12.28
C GLN A 149 11.67 -27.19 -12.58
N ALA A 150 10.68 -26.98 -11.73
CA ALA A 150 9.84 -25.79 -11.75
C ALA A 150 10.27 -24.81 -10.65
N VAL A 151 10.17 -23.52 -10.95
CA VAL A 151 10.25 -22.45 -9.95
C VAL A 151 9.00 -21.58 -10.01
N VAL A 152 8.37 -21.37 -8.86
CA VAL A 152 7.25 -20.45 -8.67
C VAL A 152 7.76 -19.28 -7.84
N VAL A 153 7.86 -18.11 -8.46
CA VAL A 153 8.32 -16.90 -7.80
C VAL A 153 7.14 -16.24 -7.09
N ILE A 154 7.29 -15.99 -5.79
CA ILE A 154 6.31 -15.29 -4.96
C ILE A 154 6.87 -13.96 -4.44
N SER A 155 6.01 -12.96 -4.30
CA SER A 155 6.34 -11.71 -3.61
C SER A 155 6.62 -11.93 -2.12
N ASP A 156 7.45 -11.07 -1.54
CA ASP A 156 7.75 -11.06 -0.11
C ASP A 156 6.61 -10.51 0.78
N ALA A 157 6.90 -10.35 2.07
CA ALA A 157 5.96 -9.89 3.08
C ALA A 157 5.56 -8.41 2.92
N THR A 158 6.19 -7.63 2.03
CA THR A 158 5.82 -6.23 1.80
C THR A 158 4.67 -6.08 0.82
N ARG A 159 4.23 -7.18 0.18
CA ARG A 159 3.15 -7.18 -0.81
C ARG A 159 1.93 -7.96 -0.32
N PRO A 160 0.71 -7.44 -0.48
CA PRO A 160 -0.51 -8.11 -0.04
C PRO A 160 -1.02 -9.18 -1.04
N VAL A 161 -0.13 -9.91 -1.73
CA VAL A 161 -0.57 -10.96 -2.67
C VAL A 161 -1.25 -12.10 -1.89
N PRO A 162 -2.46 -12.53 -2.29
CA PRO A 162 -3.16 -13.61 -1.61
C PRO A 162 -2.54 -14.96 -2.00
N TYR A 163 -1.70 -15.51 -1.14
CA TYR A 163 -1.15 -16.86 -1.27
C TYR A 163 -1.89 -17.91 -0.42
N ARG A 164 -2.98 -17.52 0.25
CA ARG A 164 -3.77 -18.38 1.13
C ARG A 164 -5.26 -18.11 1.11
N GLY A 165 -6.04 -19.13 1.42
CA GLY A 165 -7.49 -19.05 1.54
C GLY A 165 -8.20 -19.12 0.19
N PRO A 166 -9.50 -18.74 0.13
CA PRO A 166 -10.30 -18.80 -1.10
C PRO A 166 -9.74 -17.96 -2.26
N GLU A 167 -9.00 -16.90 -1.97
CA GLU A 167 -8.34 -16.04 -2.97
C GLU A 167 -6.88 -16.45 -3.24
N GLY A 168 -6.42 -17.55 -2.64
CA GLY A 168 -5.04 -18.01 -2.70
C GLY A 168 -4.62 -18.53 -4.08
N ILE A 169 -3.68 -17.86 -4.73
CA ILE A 169 -3.23 -18.25 -6.08
C ILE A 169 -2.16 -19.35 -6.11
N LEU A 170 -1.42 -19.54 -5.01
CA LEU A 170 -0.24 -20.42 -5.00
C LEU A 170 -0.61 -21.91 -5.09
N TRP A 171 -1.64 -22.34 -4.34
CA TRP A 171 -2.02 -23.74 -4.34
C TRP A 171 -2.55 -24.22 -5.70
N PRO A 172 -3.48 -23.52 -6.37
CA PRO A 172 -3.92 -23.91 -7.72
C PRO A 172 -2.77 -24.06 -8.72
N ILE A 173 -1.74 -23.22 -8.63
CA ILE A 173 -0.52 -23.33 -9.44
C ILE A 173 0.21 -24.64 -9.11
N ILE A 174 0.52 -24.88 -7.84
CA ILE A 174 1.25 -26.08 -7.41
C ILE A 174 0.49 -27.35 -7.78
N GLN A 175 -0.82 -27.38 -7.56
CA GLN A 175 -1.67 -28.51 -7.92
C GLN A 175 -1.61 -28.79 -9.43
N THR A 176 -1.69 -27.73 -10.26
CA THR A 176 -1.56 -27.86 -11.72
C THR A 176 -0.21 -28.44 -12.13
N LEU A 177 0.88 -28.09 -11.42
CA LEU A 177 2.21 -28.65 -11.66
C LEU A 177 2.31 -30.13 -11.25
N GLN A 178 1.71 -30.52 -10.13
CA GLN A 178 1.67 -31.92 -9.70
C GLN A 178 0.91 -32.77 -10.72
N GLU A 179 -0.24 -32.30 -11.21
CA GLU A 179 -1.03 -32.95 -12.26
C GLU A 179 -0.29 -33.02 -13.61
N ALA A 180 0.69 -32.14 -13.84
CA ALA A 180 1.58 -32.18 -15.00
C ALA A 180 2.78 -33.13 -14.82
N GLY A 181 3.00 -33.67 -13.62
CA GLY A 181 4.05 -34.65 -13.33
C GLY A 181 5.25 -34.12 -12.54
N PHE A 182 5.21 -32.89 -12.02
CA PHE A 182 6.27 -32.37 -11.16
C PHE A 182 6.06 -32.87 -9.71
N PRO A 183 6.97 -33.68 -9.14
CA PRO A 183 6.92 -34.00 -7.72
C PRO A 183 7.25 -32.76 -6.88
N PRO A 184 6.75 -32.63 -5.64
CA PRO A 184 6.97 -31.46 -4.80
C PRO A 184 8.43 -31.05 -4.62
N SER A 185 9.34 -32.02 -4.53
CA SER A 185 10.78 -31.80 -4.41
C SER A 185 11.42 -31.09 -5.61
N ARG A 186 10.73 -31.06 -6.76
CA ARG A 186 11.16 -30.37 -7.99
C ARG A 186 10.37 -29.08 -8.27
N ILE A 187 9.55 -28.63 -7.32
CA ILE A 187 8.86 -27.34 -7.37
C ILE A 187 9.48 -26.45 -6.30
N LYS A 188 10.32 -25.51 -6.71
CA LYS A 188 10.92 -24.51 -5.82
C LYS A 188 9.98 -23.31 -5.70
N ILE A 189 9.72 -22.86 -4.47
CA ILE A 189 9.04 -21.59 -4.21
C ILE A 189 10.14 -20.56 -3.90
N LEU A 190 10.32 -19.59 -4.80
CA LEU A 190 11.36 -18.59 -4.69
C LEU A 190 10.76 -17.23 -4.28
N VAL A 191 11.12 -16.72 -3.12
CA VAL A 191 10.65 -15.42 -2.63
C VAL A 191 11.48 -14.31 -3.27
N ALA A 192 10.82 -13.44 -4.03
CA ALA A 192 11.39 -12.25 -4.64
C ALA A 192 11.43 -11.09 -3.63
N THR A 193 12.50 -11.06 -2.83
CA THR A 193 12.76 -10.04 -1.81
C THR A 193 13.35 -8.75 -2.39
N GLY A 194 13.92 -8.78 -3.60
CA GLY A 194 14.77 -7.68 -4.09
C GLY A 194 15.87 -7.35 -3.07
N THR A 195 16.00 -6.07 -2.70
CA THR A 195 16.98 -5.61 -1.71
C THR A 195 16.52 -5.76 -0.25
N HIS A 196 15.28 -6.23 -0.02
CA HIS A 196 14.74 -6.40 1.32
C HIS A 196 15.38 -7.57 2.06
N ARG A 197 15.22 -7.61 3.38
CA ARG A 197 15.63 -8.75 4.18
C ARG A 197 14.83 -10.02 3.80
N PRO A 198 15.41 -11.21 3.97
CA PRO A 198 14.67 -12.46 3.89
C PRO A 198 13.43 -12.48 4.80
N MET A 199 12.38 -13.17 4.34
CA MET A 199 11.25 -13.51 5.22
C MET A 199 11.68 -14.57 6.23
N ASN A 200 11.32 -14.38 7.49
CA ASN A 200 11.51 -15.39 8.51
C ASN A 200 10.40 -16.46 8.46
N ASP A 201 10.60 -17.57 9.18
CA ASP A 201 9.65 -18.69 9.21
C ASP A 201 8.23 -18.30 9.63
N LYS A 202 8.10 -17.36 10.58
CA LYS A 202 6.78 -16.90 11.04
C LYS A 202 6.05 -16.13 9.94
N GLU A 203 6.78 -15.32 9.17
CA GLU A 203 6.24 -14.59 8.01
C GLU A 203 5.86 -15.54 6.88
N ILE A 204 6.71 -16.52 6.58
CA ILE A 204 6.39 -17.55 5.58
C ILE A 204 5.13 -18.33 5.98
N ARG A 205 5.04 -18.79 7.24
CA ARG A 205 3.89 -19.55 7.75
C ARG A 205 2.61 -18.72 7.82
N SER A 206 2.70 -17.42 8.03
CA SER A 206 1.51 -16.55 8.05
C SER A 206 0.97 -16.28 6.65
N ARG A 207 1.85 -16.28 5.63
CA ARG A 207 1.51 -15.97 4.24
C ARG A 207 1.05 -17.18 3.42
N LEU A 208 1.67 -18.34 3.63
CA LEU A 208 1.41 -19.53 2.83
C LEU A 208 0.39 -20.46 3.49
N GLU A 209 -0.34 -21.24 2.69
CA GLU A 209 -1.26 -22.23 3.23
C GLU A 209 -0.55 -23.42 3.85
N GLN A 210 -1.16 -23.99 4.89
CA GLN A 210 -0.62 -25.17 5.56
C GLN A 210 -0.36 -26.33 4.59
N ARG A 211 -1.23 -26.52 3.58
CA ARG A 211 -1.06 -27.56 2.57
C ARG A 211 0.15 -27.34 1.66
N VAL A 212 0.53 -26.10 1.37
CA VAL A 212 1.77 -25.77 0.63
C VAL A 212 2.98 -26.09 1.51
N LEU A 213 2.94 -25.68 2.77
CA LEU A 213 4.02 -25.88 3.75
C LEU A 213 4.27 -27.37 4.04
N SER A 214 3.23 -28.19 4.06
CA SER A 214 3.34 -29.64 4.31
C SER A 214 3.71 -30.46 3.08
N LEU A 215 3.67 -29.87 1.87
CA LEU A 215 3.86 -30.61 0.62
C LEU A 215 5.32 -31.02 0.39
N GLY A 216 6.28 -30.33 1.01
CA GLY A 216 7.72 -30.60 0.85
C GLY A 216 8.36 -29.87 -0.33
N CYS A 217 7.75 -28.81 -0.85
CA CYS A 217 8.39 -27.90 -1.80
C CYS A 217 9.51 -27.10 -1.12
N PRO A 218 10.73 -27.02 -1.66
CA PRO A 218 11.77 -26.15 -1.15
C PRO A 218 11.35 -24.67 -1.24
N ILE A 219 11.42 -23.94 -0.13
CA ILE A 219 11.15 -22.50 -0.07
C ILE A 219 12.50 -21.78 0.09
N ILE A 220 12.79 -20.85 -0.82
CA ILE A 220 14.08 -20.16 -0.90
C ILE A 220 13.82 -18.66 -0.86
N ASN A 221 14.50 -17.95 0.04
CA ASN A 221 14.54 -16.49 -0.03
C ASN A 221 15.63 -16.06 -1.00
N HIS A 222 15.31 -15.16 -1.93
CA HIS A 222 16.36 -14.45 -2.64
C HIS A 222 17.17 -13.57 -1.67
N GLN A 223 18.47 -13.46 -1.92
CA GLN A 223 19.40 -12.65 -1.15
C GLN A 223 20.28 -11.87 -2.10
N ALA A 224 19.93 -10.60 -2.37
CA ALA A 224 20.58 -9.75 -3.37
C ALA A 224 22.07 -9.45 -3.12
N ARG A 225 22.57 -9.75 -1.90
CA ARG A 225 23.98 -9.54 -1.48
C ARG A 225 24.77 -10.85 -1.33
N LYS A 226 24.13 -12.01 -1.57
CA LYS A 226 24.74 -13.33 -1.38
C LYS A 226 25.27 -13.83 -2.71
N GLU A 227 26.55 -13.57 -3.00
CA GLU A 227 27.17 -13.85 -4.30
C GLU A 227 27.07 -15.32 -4.71
N GLU A 228 27.10 -16.25 -3.74
CA GLU A 228 26.91 -17.68 -3.98
C GLU A 228 25.49 -18.09 -4.41
N ASP A 229 24.51 -17.18 -4.35
CA ASP A 229 23.15 -17.40 -4.88
C ASP A 229 22.93 -16.67 -6.22
N LEU A 230 23.93 -15.91 -6.69
CA LEU A 230 23.87 -15.08 -7.89
C LEU A 230 24.68 -15.70 -9.03
N ILE A 231 24.32 -15.36 -10.27
CA ILE A 231 25.05 -15.73 -11.49
C ILE A 231 24.95 -14.59 -12.52
N GLU A 232 26.07 -14.25 -13.16
CA GLU A 232 26.10 -13.32 -14.30
C GLU A 232 25.48 -14.01 -15.54
N ILE A 233 24.46 -13.40 -16.12
CA ILE A 233 23.72 -13.94 -17.28
C ILE A 233 24.05 -13.18 -18.59
N GLY A 234 24.99 -12.25 -18.55
CA GLY A 234 25.36 -11.36 -19.65
C GLY A 234 25.09 -9.89 -19.34
N ALA A 235 24.84 -9.09 -20.37
CA ALA A 235 24.60 -7.65 -20.26
C ALA A 235 23.44 -7.19 -21.15
N THR A 236 22.79 -6.12 -20.70
CA THR A 236 21.84 -5.30 -21.47
C THR A 236 22.52 -4.01 -21.94
N SER A 237 21.81 -3.15 -22.67
CA SER A 237 22.28 -1.79 -22.98
C SER A 237 22.51 -0.91 -21.74
N TRP A 238 22.01 -1.32 -20.57
CA TRP A 238 22.18 -0.59 -19.31
C TRP A 238 23.31 -1.13 -18.43
N GLY A 239 23.82 -2.32 -18.73
CA GLY A 239 24.92 -2.93 -17.96
C GLY A 239 24.79 -4.44 -17.77
N LYS A 240 25.76 -5.00 -17.05
CA LYS A 240 25.81 -6.41 -16.67
C LYS A 240 24.66 -6.78 -15.73
N VAL A 241 24.26 -8.04 -15.79
CA VAL A 241 23.12 -8.56 -15.03
C VAL A 241 23.52 -9.80 -14.26
N ARG A 242 23.36 -9.74 -12.95
CA ARG A 242 23.46 -10.86 -12.00
C ARG A 242 22.09 -11.12 -11.39
N ILE A 243 21.67 -12.38 -11.45
CA ILE A 243 20.36 -12.80 -10.96
C ILE A 243 20.44 -14.09 -10.15
N ASN A 244 19.40 -14.40 -9.38
CA ASN A 244 19.29 -15.63 -8.63
C ASN A 244 19.48 -16.90 -9.50
N ARG A 245 20.51 -17.69 -9.19
CA ARG A 245 20.85 -18.91 -9.94
C ARG A 245 19.77 -19.99 -9.91
N HIS A 246 18.97 -20.04 -8.84
CA HIS A 246 17.87 -21.02 -8.76
C HIS A 246 16.76 -20.71 -9.77
N TYR A 247 16.56 -19.44 -10.10
CA TYR A 247 15.64 -19.04 -11.15
C TYR A 247 16.17 -19.44 -12.52
N VAL A 248 17.42 -19.06 -12.83
CA VAL A 248 18.07 -19.35 -14.13
C VAL A 248 18.09 -20.84 -14.43
N ALA A 249 18.44 -21.66 -13.43
CA ALA A 249 18.57 -23.11 -13.56
C ALA A 249 17.23 -23.86 -13.67
N ALA A 250 16.07 -23.20 -13.52
CA ALA A 250 14.77 -23.86 -13.63
C ALA A 250 14.34 -24.03 -15.09
N ASP A 251 13.73 -25.17 -15.40
CA ASP A 251 13.22 -25.49 -16.72
C ASP A 251 11.84 -24.87 -16.97
N LEU A 252 11.03 -24.74 -15.92
CA LEU A 252 9.72 -24.08 -15.93
C LEU A 252 9.70 -22.91 -14.95
N LYS A 253 9.50 -21.69 -15.44
CA LYS A 253 9.58 -20.44 -14.68
C LYS A 253 8.23 -19.75 -14.60
N ILE A 254 7.66 -19.70 -13.40
CA ILE A 254 6.34 -19.10 -13.15
C ILE A 254 6.51 -17.89 -12.23
N LEU A 255 5.94 -16.75 -12.60
CA LEU A 255 5.95 -15.55 -11.77
C LEU A 255 4.56 -15.28 -11.19
N THR A 256 4.50 -14.95 -9.92
CA THR A 256 3.29 -14.42 -9.29
C THR A 256 3.52 -13.02 -8.77
N GLY A 257 2.45 -12.24 -8.60
CA GLY A 257 2.58 -10.90 -8.03
C GLY A 257 1.30 -10.08 -8.05
N LEU A 258 1.35 -8.97 -7.32
CA LEU A 258 0.35 -7.91 -7.38
C LEU A 258 0.70 -6.95 -8.51
N VAL A 259 -0.31 -6.52 -9.27
CA VAL A 259 -0.23 -5.37 -10.19
C VAL A 259 -0.96 -4.20 -9.53
N GLU A 260 -0.18 -3.19 -9.17
CA GLU A 260 -0.56 -1.89 -8.62
C GLU A 260 0.27 -0.81 -9.32
N SER A 261 -0.11 0.47 -9.15
CA SER A 261 0.71 1.57 -9.71
C SER A 261 2.11 1.59 -9.08
N HIS A 262 3.09 2.04 -9.85
CA HIS A 262 4.43 2.28 -9.34
C HIS A 262 5.04 3.55 -9.95
N PHE A 263 5.23 4.56 -9.11
CA PHE A 263 5.75 5.92 -9.39
C PHE A 263 7.04 6.08 -10.21
N MET A 264 7.74 4.99 -10.49
CA MET A 264 8.88 4.95 -11.42
C MET A 264 8.66 3.99 -12.59
N ALA A 265 8.00 2.85 -12.33
CA ALA A 265 8.03 1.69 -13.22
C ALA A 265 6.72 1.52 -14.01
N GLY A 266 5.78 2.46 -13.88
CA GLY A 266 4.42 2.34 -14.38
C GLY A 266 3.57 1.48 -13.46
N ALA A 267 3.88 0.20 -13.39
CA ALA A 267 3.13 -0.78 -12.59
C ALA A 267 4.06 -1.77 -11.89
N SER A 268 3.61 -2.41 -10.80
CA SER A 268 4.27 -3.60 -10.24
C SER A 268 3.96 -4.87 -11.06
N GLY A 269 4.26 -6.06 -10.54
CA GLY A 269 3.94 -7.35 -11.15
C GLY A 269 4.70 -7.68 -12.44
N GLY A 270 4.42 -8.87 -12.99
CA GLY A 270 5.07 -9.37 -14.21
C GLY A 270 6.60 -9.35 -14.09
N ARG A 271 7.28 -8.67 -15.03
CA ARG A 271 8.74 -8.50 -15.05
C ARG A 271 9.38 -8.04 -13.73
N LYS A 272 8.64 -7.34 -12.85
CA LYS A 272 9.20 -6.89 -11.55
C LYS A 272 9.48 -8.03 -10.57
N SER A 273 8.82 -9.19 -10.73
CA SER A 273 9.14 -10.38 -9.96
C SER A 273 10.52 -10.94 -10.28
N ILE A 274 11.11 -10.57 -11.43
CA ILE A 274 12.49 -10.88 -11.82
C ILE A 274 13.40 -9.67 -11.50
N CYS A 275 13.06 -8.49 -12.02
CA CYS A 275 13.88 -7.30 -11.94
C CYS A 275 13.08 -6.13 -11.33
N PRO A 276 13.31 -5.74 -10.07
CA PRO A 276 14.46 -6.09 -9.23
C PRO A 276 14.27 -7.33 -8.34
N GLY A 277 13.15 -8.06 -8.40
CA GLY A 277 12.78 -9.08 -7.40
C GLY A 277 13.83 -10.16 -7.10
N LEU A 278 14.68 -10.52 -8.07
CA LEU A 278 15.70 -11.57 -7.99
C LEU A 278 17.11 -11.08 -8.39
N LEU A 279 17.28 -9.76 -8.51
CA LEU A 279 18.49 -9.11 -9.00
C LEU A 279 19.50 -8.91 -7.88
N ALA A 280 20.79 -8.95 -8.20
CA ALA A 280 21.83 -8.48 -7.28
C ALA A 280 21.59 -7.01 -6.87
N GLU A 281 21.99 -6.64 -5.64
CA GLU A 281 21.72 -5.29 -5.14
C GLU A 281 22.45 -4.22 -5.96
N ASP A 282 23.74 -4.42 -6.24
CA ASP A 282 24.52 -3.42 -6.98
C ASP A 282 23.90 -3.17 -8.35
N ASP A 283 23.38 -4.23 -8.99
CA ASP A 283 22.78 -4.22 -10.31
C ASP A 283 21.43 -3.48 -10.35
N THR A 284 20.87 -3.07 -9.20
CA THR A 284 19.67 -2.21 -9.17
C THR A 284 19.88 -0.87 -9.87
N PHE A 285 21.12 -0.43 -10.08
CA PHE A 285 21.46 0.75 -10.89
C PHE A 285 20.89 0.69 -12.32
N LEU A 286 20.70 -0.52 -12.87
CA LEU A 286 20.15 -0.73 -14.21
C LEU A 286 18.79 -0.05 -14.40
N LEU A 287 17.99 0.03 -13.33
CA LEU A 287 16.63 0.60 -13.36
C LEU A 287 16.46 1.83 -12.46
N HIS A 288 17.44 2.12 -11.59
CA HIS A 288 17.34 3.20 -10.60
C HIS A 288 18.44 4.27 -10.74
N SER A 289 19.28 4.20 -11.76
CA SER A 289 20.30 5.23 -12.00
C SER A 289 19.68 6.61 -12.28
N GLY A 290 20.46 7.66 -12.02
CA GLY A 290 20.05 9.06 -12.24
C GLY A 290 19.46 9.29 -13.64
N PRO A 291 20.17 8.90 -14.73
CA PRO A 291 19.70 9.11 -16.09
C PRO A 291 18.38 8.39 -16.41
N ILE A 292 18.16 7.17 -15.88
CA ILE A 292 16.90 6.43 -16.06
C ILE A 292 15.74 7.20 -15.43
N LEU A 293 15.92 7.69 -14.20
CA LEU A 293 14.84 8.24 -13.39
C LEU A 293 14.56 9.73 -13.64
N GLU A 294 15.46 10.43 -14.34
CA GLU A 294 15.23 11.79 -14.84
C GLU A 294 14.21 11.81 -16.00
N SER A 295 13.97 10.67 -16.66
CA SER A 295 12.93 10.58 -17.70
C SER A 295 11.55 10.87 -17.15
N SER A 296 10.82 11.78 -17.81
CA SER A 296 9.41 12.07 -17.52
C SER A 296 8.48 10.86 -17.77
N GLN A 297 8.95 9.86 -18.53
CA GLN A 297 8.20 8.63 -18.79
C GLN A 297 8.29 7.62 -17.65
N ALA A 298 9.25 7.76 -16.74
CA ALA A 298 9.41 6.91 -15.55
C ALA A 298 8.42 7.32 -14.45
N ARG A 299 7.12 7.09 -14.68
CA ARG A 299 6.02 7.55 -13.82
C ARG A 299 4.93 6.49 -13.66
N ASP A 300 4.00 6.74 -12.74
CA ASP A 300 2.82 5.91 -12.50
C ASP A 300 2.03 5.60 -13.78
N LEU A 301 1.54 4.36 -13.86
CA LEU A 301 0.67 3.84 -14.91
C LEU A 301 1.21 3.94 -16.35
N ASN A 302 2.46 4.36 -16.55
CA ASN A 302 3.09 4.49 -17.86
C ASN A 302 4.12 3.38 -18.12
N LEU A 303 3.84 2.51 -19.10
CA LEU A 303 4.82 1.54 -19.61
C LEU A 303 5.44 2.00 -20.94
N ALA A 304 4.67 2.72 -21.76
CA ALA A 304 5.13 3.20 -23.07
C ALA A 304 6.26 4.22 -22.88
N GLY A 305 7.40 3.97 -23.53
CA GLY A 305 8.60 4.83 -23.42
C GLY A 305 9.22 4.89 -22.02
N ASN A 306 8.75 4.11 -21.04
CA ASN A 306 9.28 4.15 -19.67
C ASN A 306 10.61 3.36 -19.60
N PRO A 307 11.76 4.02 -19.36
CA PRO A 307 13.07 3.37 -19.36
C PRO A 307 13.23 2.35 -18.22
N VAL A 308 12.59 2.58 -17.06
CA VAL A 308 12.60 1.63 -15.93
C VAL A 308 11.91 0.33 -16.34
N HIS A 309 10.78 0.43 -17.03
CA HIS A 309 10.05 -0.73 -17.55
C HIS A 309 10.86 -1.45 -18.63
N GLN A 310 11.43 -0.71 -19.59
CA GLN A 310 12.22 -1.29 -20.67
C GLN A 310 13.46 -2.04 -20.15
N ALA A 311 14.18 -1.47 -19.19
CA ALA A 311 15.31 -2.13 -18.53
C ALA A 311 14.88 -3.43 -17.83
N ALA A 312 13.78 -3.39 -17.07
CA ALA A 312 13.27 -4.57 -16.38
C ALA A 312 12.78 -5.67 -17.35
N VAL A 313 12.14 -5.31 -18.47
CA VAL A 313 11.72 -6.25 -19.52
C VAL A 313 12.93 -6.86 -20.21
N ALA A 314 13.97 -6.09 -20.51
CA ALA A 314 15.20 -6.61 -21.12
C ALA A 314 15.85 -7.70 -20.24
N VAL A 315 15.98 -7.44 -18.94
CA VAL A 315 16.48 -8.43 -17.96
C VAL A 315 15.56 -9.67 -17.90
N ALA A 316 14.25 -9.47 -17.88
CA ALA A 316 13.29 -10.57 -17.85
C ALA A 316 13.34 -11.45 -19.11
N ARG A 317 13.53 -10.87 -20.30
CA ARG A 317 13.66 -11.60 -21.56
C ARG A 317 14.95 -12.42 -21.63
N MET A 318 16.04 -11.96 -21.01
CA MET A 318 17.30 -12.73 -20.93
C MET A 318 17.16 -14.00 -20.09
N THR A 319 16.36 -13.96 -19.02
CA THR A 319 16.18 -15.10 -18.11
C THR A 319 15.02 -16.02 -18.51
N GLY A 320 14.08 -15.49 -19.29
CA GLY A 320 12.90 -16.18 -19.76
C GLY A 320 11.82 -16.29 -18.68
N CYS A 321 10.56 -16.31 -19.09
CA CYS A 321 9.41 -16.55 -18.23
C CYS A 321 8.40 -17.37 -19.05
N ASP A 322 7.97 -18.52 -18.53
CA ASP A 322 7.03 -19.39 -19.25
C ASP A 322 5.57 -19.01 -18.97
N PHE A 323 5.28 -18.48 -17.78
CA PHE A 323 3.92 -18.17 -17.35
C PHE A 323 3.90 -17.16 -16.20
N ILE A 324 2.93 -16.25 -16.18
CA ILE A 324 2.66 -15.40 -15.01
C ILE A 324 1.26 -15.68 -14.45
N VAL A 325 1.08 -15.40 -13.16
CA VAL A 325 -0.22 -15.31 -12.47
C VAL A 325 -0.21 -14.03 -11.64
N ASN A 326 -0.66 -12.94 -12.25
CA ASN A 326 -0.76 -11.65 -11.60
C ASN A 326 -2.18 -11.45 -11.05
N VAL A 327 -2.29 -10.71 -9.95
CA VAL A 327 -3.59 -10.31 -9.38
C VAL A 327 -3.68 -8.81 -9.24
N THR A 328 -4.90 -8.31 -9.14
CA THR A 328 -5.21 -6.93 -8.75
C THR A 328 -6.09 -6.95 -7.50
N LEU A 329 -5.97 -5.94 -6.64
CA LEU A 329 -6.74 -5.81 -5.40
C LEU A 329 -7.46 -4.46 -5.32
N ASN A 330 -8.54 -4.39 -4.54
CA ASN A 330 -9.16 -3.12 -4.12
C ASN A 330 -8.52 -2.59 -2.82
N SER A 331 -9.01 -1.46 -2.33
CA SER A 331 -8.56 -0.82 -1.08
C SER A 331 -8.76 -1.70 0.16
N ASP A 332 -9.68 -2.66 0.12
CA ASP A 332 -9.94 -3.62 1.20
C ASP A 332 -9.07 -4.89 1.08
N PHE A 333 -8.06 -4.87 0.20
CA PHE A 333 -7.19 -6.01 -0.14
C PHE A 333 -7.93 -7.24 -0.67
N GLN A 334 -9.13 -7.05 -1.23
CA GLN A 334 -9.89 -8.14 -1.85
C GLN A 334 -9.50 -8.29 -3.31
N LEU A 335 -9.45 -9.53 -3.79
CA LEU A 335 -9.14 -9.85 -5.17
C LEU A 335 -10.13 -9.18 -6.15
N THR A 336 -9.63 -8.41 -7.13
CA THR A 336 -10.47 -7.76 -8.17
C THR A 336 -10.25 -8.31 -9.58
N GLY A 337 -9.22 -9.13 -9.75
CA GLY A 337 -8.87 -9.74 -11.04
C GLY A 337 -7.69 -10.71 -10.92
N VAL A 338 -7.65 -11.70 -11.80
CA VAL A 338 -6.56 -12.66 -11.97
C VAL A 338 -6.18 -12.68 -13.44
N PHE A 339 -4.90 -12.48 -13.74
CA PHE A 339 -4.37 -12.31 -15.08
C PHE A 339 -3.20 -13.26 -15.27
N SER A 340 -3.45 -14.34 -16.00
CA SER A 340 -2.51 -15.44 -16.18
C SER A 340 -2.15 -15.60 -17.64
N GLY A 341 -0.90 -15.98 -17.94
CA GLY A 341 -0.45 -16.24 -19.31
C GLY A 341 0.91 -15.63 -19.65
N ASP A 342 1.03 -15.04 -20.83
CA ASP A 342 2.27 -14.40 -21.29
C ASP A 342 2.67 -13.24 -20.37
N MET A 343 3.98 -13.10 -20.13
CA MET A 343 4.51 -12.13 -19.17
C MET A 343 4.14 -10.69 -19.48
N GLU A 344 4.13 -10.29 -20.75
CA GLU A 344 3.88 -8.91 -21.15
C GLU A 344 2.39 -8.68 -21.42
N LYS A 345 1.71 -9.62 -22.10
CA LYS A 345 0.29 -9.49 -22.47
C LYS A 345 -0.63 -9.58 -21.25
N ALA A 346 -0.43 -10.57 -20.37
CA ALA A 346 -1.24 -10.69 -19.16
C ALA A 346 -0.94 -9.55 -18.16
N HIS A 347 0.32 -9.08 -18.09
CA HIS A 347 0.69 -7.92 -17.28
C HIS A 347 0.03 -6.63 -17.77
N LEU A 348 0.01 -6.40 -19.08
CA LEU A 348 -0.68 -5.26 -19.68
C LEU A 348 -2.19 -5.30 -19.40
N ALA A 349 -2.83 -6.46 -19.53
CA ALA A 349 -4.25 -6.62 -19.19
C ALA A 349 -4.55 -6.28 -17.73
N ALA A 350 -3.68 -6.69 -16.80
CA ALA A 350 -3.79 -6.32 -15.39
C ALA A 350 -3.60 -4.81 -15.16
N LEU A 351 -2.68 -4.17 -15.90
CA LEU A 351 -2.50 -2.72 -15.85
C LEU A 351 -3.76 -1.98 -16.33
N GLU A 352 -4.36 -2.39 -17.45
CA GLU A 352 -5.58 -1.76 -17.94
C GLU A 352 -6.74 -1.93 -16.94
N LYS A 353 -6.80 -3.07 -16.23
CA LYS A 353 -7.76 -3.26 -15.14
C LYS A 353 -7.57 -2.23 -14.02
N ILE A 354 -6.35 -2.02 -13.53
CA ILE A 354 -6.13 -1.07 -12.41
C ILE A 354 -6.38 0.37 -12.83
N ARG A 355 -5.98 0.77 -14.04
CA ARG A 355 -6.24 2.13 -14.57
C ARG A 355 -7.71 2.51 -14.48
N GLY A 356 -8.61 1.55 -14.67
CA GLY A 356 -10.05 1.77 -14.58
C GLY A 356 -10.54 2.29 -13.23
N TYR A 357 -9.79 2.08 -12.14
CA TYR A 357 -10.21 2.50 -10.80
C TYR A 357 -9.19 3.30 -9.99
N VAL A 358 -7.89 3.28 -10.35
CA VAL A 358 -6.88 4.10 -9.67
C VAL A 358 -6.68 5.48 -10.32
N SER A 359 -7.03 5.66 -11.60
CA SER A 359 -6.79 6.92 -12.31
C SER A 359 -7.77 8.02 -11.87
N LEU A 360 -7.20 9.18 -11.52
CA LEU A 360 -7.93 10.38 -11.11
C LEU A 360 -7.80 11.45 -12.21
N PRO A 361 -8.89 12.07 -12.67
CA PRO A 361 -8.80 13.18 -13.62
C PRO A 361 -8.00 14.35 -13.03
N ALA A 362 -6.93 14.77 -13.72
CA ALA A 362 -6.07 15.88 -13.33
C ALA A 362 -6.13 17.01 -14.36
N GLU A 363 -7.29 17.64 -14.48
CA GLU A 363 -7.57 18.66 -15.51
C GLU A 363 -7.11 20.07 -15.10
N LYS A 364 -6.84 20.29 -13.81
CA LYS A 364 -6.43 21.58 -13.25
C LYS A 364 -5.37 21.44 -12.18
N LYS A 365 -4.71 22.56 -11.92
CA LYS A 365 -3.73 22.72 -10.85
C LYS A 365 -4.41 23.33 -9.61
N TYR A 366 -3.88 23.02 -8.44
CA TYR A 366 -4.44 23.40 -7.15
C TYR A 366 -3.46 24.26 -6.36
N ASP A 367 -4.00 25.19 -5.60
CA ASP A 367 -3.23 26.13 -4.78
C ASP A 367 -2.72 25.44 -3.51
N ILE A 368 -3.51 24.50 -2.97
CA ILE A 368 -3.11 23.62 -1.86
C ILE A 368 -3.50 22.19 -2.22
N VAL A 369 -2.56 21.25 -2.06
CA VAL A 369 -2.80 19.81 -2.18
C VAL A 369 -2.46 19.15 -0.85
N CYS A 370 -3.39 18.35 -0.31
CA CYS A 370 -3.19 17.57 0.91
C CYS A 370 -3.31 16.08 0.62
N THR A 371 -2.33 15.30 1.07
CA THR A 371 -2.26 13.84 0.86
C THR A 371 -1.56 13.16 2.03
N HIS A 372 -1.34 11.85 1.93
CA HIS A 372 -0.68 11.05 2.96
C HIS A 372 0.22 9.95 2.39
N SER A 373 1.07 9.37 3.25
CA SER A 373 2.05 8.34 2.88
C SER A 373 1.43 6.95 2.61
N GLY A 374 0.21 6.71 3.08
CA GLY A 374 -0.53 5.46 2.94
C GLY A 374 0.09 4.29 3.72
N TYR A 375 -0.52 3.11 3.66
CA TYR A 375 -0.02 1.93 4.39
C TYR A 375 1.43 1.53 4.00
N VAL A 376 1.86 1.83 2.77
CA VAL A 376 3.26 1.62 2.33
C VAL A 376 4.24 2.57 2.99
N GLY A 377 3.76 3.71 3.52
CA GLY A 377 4.51 4.79 4.15
C GLY A 377 5.08 4.44 5.51
N ILE A 378 5.72 3.29 5.66
CA ILE A 378 6.25 2.82 6.95
C ILE A 378 7.38 3.70 7.51
N ASN A 379 8.02 4.49 6.65
CA ASN A 379 9.05 5.48 6.95
C ASN A 379 9.04 6.59 5.87
N HIS A 380 9.78 7.67 6.09
CA HIS A 380 9.91 8.81 5.18
C HIS A 380 10.38 8.42 3.77
N TYR A 381 11.28 7.43 3.67
CA TYR A 381 11.71 6.88 2.38
C TYR A 381 10.49 6.50 1.53
N GLN A 382 9.53 5.75 2.08
CA GLN A 382 8.34 5.31 1.32
C GLN A 382 7.35 6.45 1.05
N SER A 383 7.30 7.47 1.90
CA SER A 383 6.36 8.60 1.79
C SER A 383 6.54 9.44 0.53
N ALA A 384 7.72 9.41 -0.10
CA ALA A 384 7.95 10.13 -1.37
C ALA A 384 6.97 9.69 -2.47
N LYS A 385 6.38 8.48 -2.39
CA LYS A 385 5.31 8.02 -3.29
C LYS A 385 4.07 8.91 -3.21
N GLY A 386 3.63 9.24 -1.98
CA GLY A 386 2.47 10.09 -1.73
C GLY A 386 2.72 11.53 -2.16
N ALA A 387 3.95 12.04 -2.03
CA ALA A 387 4.29 13.35 -2.58
C ALA A 387 4.36 13.36 -4.12
N ALA A 388 5.03 12.37 -4.70
CA ALA A 388 5.32 12.34 -6.15
C ALA A 388 4.04 12.22 -7.00
N VAL A 389 3.03 11.51 -6.50
CA VAL A 389 1.75 11.35 -7.19
C VAL A 389 0.99 12.69 -7.35
N CYS A 390 1.29 13.68 -6.50
CA CYS A 390 0.69 15.02 -6.57
C CYS A 390 1.31 15.92 -7.64
N VAL A 391 2.45 15.59 -8.24
CA VAL A 391 3.14 16.42 -9.25
C VAL A 391 2.21 16.96 -10.36
N PRO A 392 1.28 16.16 -10.94
CA PRO A 392 0.35 16.65 -11.96
C PRO A 392 -0.64 17.70 -11.46
N LEU A 393 -0.81 17.87 -10.15
CA LEU A 393 -1.75 18.80 -9.51
C LEU A 393 -1.11 20.12 -9.09
N LEU A 394 0.22 20.21 -9.09
CA LEU A 394 0.96 21.36 -8.59
C LEU A 394 1.30 22.38 -9.69
N HIS A 395 1.32 23.66 -9.31
CA HIS A 395 1.94 24.78 -10.00
C HIS A 395 2.96 25.44 -9.07
N SER A 396 3.68 26.48 -9.54
CA SER A 396 4.85 27.02 -8.84
C SER A 396 4.60 27.69 -7.49
N GLU A 397 3.37 28.07 -7.20
CA GLU A 397 2.98 28.66 -5.91
C GLU A 397 2.24 27.66 -5.01
N SER A 398 1.95 26.46 -5.48
CA SER A 398 1.18 25.47 -4.71
C SER A 398 1.87 25.12 -3.39
N TYR A 399 1.08 24.85 -2.36
CA TYR A 399 1.51 24.15 -1.16
C TYR A 399 1.18 22.66 -1.26
N LEU A 400 2.09 21.79 -0.83
CA LEU A 400 1.85 20.36 -0.68
C LEU A 400 2.02 19.97 0.80
N LEU A 401 0.91 19.56 1.42
CA LEU A 401 0.89 18.99 2.76
C LEU A 401 0.88 17.46 2.66
N LEU A 402 1.86 16.81 3.27
CA LEU A 402 1.98 15.36 3.34
C LEU A 402 1.89 14.85 4.79
N ALA A 403 0.89 14.04 5.09
CA ALA A 403 0.77 13.35 6.39
C ALA A 403 1.49 11.99 6.38
N GLY A 404 2.23 11.67 7.44
CA GLY A 404 2.94 10.40 7.57
C GLY A 404 2.94 9.84 8.99
N ALA A 405 2.56 8.57 9.11
CA ALA A 405 2.68 7.76 10.33
C ALA A 405 3.65 6.60 10.08
N HIS A 406 4.76 6.55 10.82
CA HIS A 406 5.93 5.73 10.52
C HIS A 406 6.25 4.74 11.65
N PRO A 407 5.82 3.47 11.54
CA PRO A 407 6.09 2.43 12.53
C PRO A 407 7.49 1.82 12.43
N ASP A 408 8.31 2.20 11.44
CA ASP A 408 9.68 1.73 11.32
C ASP A 408 10.55 2.26 12.48
N LEU A 409 11.50 1.43 12.93
CA LEU A 409 12.47 1.84 13.96
C LEU A 409 13.37 2.97 13.45
N ASP A 410 13.63 3.00 12.15
CA ASP A 410 14.24 4.15 11.47
C ASP A 410 13.17 4.91 10.68
N PRO A 411 12.54 5.94 11.28
CA PRO A 411 11.40 6.63 10.67
C PRO A 411 11.78 7.43 9.43
N VAL A 412 13.08 7.70 9.21
CA VAL A 412 13.57 8.36 7.99
C VAL A 412 13.89 7.33 6.90
N GLY A 413 14.60 6.27 7.26
CA GLY A 413 15.05 5.22 6.33
C GLY A 413 16.58 5.04 6.32
N GLY A 414 17.08 4.26 5.35
CA GLY A 414 18.45 3.77 5.33
C GLY A 414 19.55 4.86 5.33
N ALA A 415 20.75 4.47 5.77
CA ALA A 415 21.88 5.39 5.90
C ALA A 415 22.31 6.01 4.55
N ASN A 416 22.22 5.26 3.45
CA ASN A 416 22.53 5.81 2.14
C ASN A 416 21.46 6.81 1.69
N TYR A 417 20.19 6.50 1.90
CA TYR A 417 19.10 7.46 1.67
C TYR A 417 19.31 8.78 2.43
N LYS A 418 19.64 8.73 3.74
CA LYS A 418 19.94 9.92 4.56
C LYS A 418 21.09 10.75 3.99
N LYS A 419 22.19 10.12 3.57
CA LYS A 419 23.32 10.81 2.91
C LYS A 419 22.90 11.48 1.61
N MET A 420 22.04 10.83 0.83
CA MET A 420 21.56 11.40 -0.43
C MET A 420 20.57 12.55 -0.22
N LEU A 421 19.76 12.52 0.85
CA LEU A 421 18.95 13.66 1.26
C LEU A 421 19.82 14.84 1.71
N GLN A 422 20.85 14.61 2.52
CA GLN A 422 21.83 15.64 2.92
C GLN A 422 22.53 16.26 1.70
N LEU A 423 22.91 15.44 0.73
CA LEU A 423 23.50 15.93 -0.52
C LEU A 423 22.50 16.80 -1.30
N LEU A 424 21.25 16.35 -1.41
CA LEU A 424 20.17 17.10 -2.08
C LEU A 424 19.94 18.46 -1.41
N THR A 425 19.78 18.51 -0.09
CA THR A 425 19.49 19.76 0.64
C THR A 425 20.69 20.72 0.64
N THR A 426 21.91 20.20 0.75
CA THR A 426 23.13 21.04 0.77
C THR A 426 23.49 21.60 -0.60
N ARG A 427 23.28 20.84 -1.68
CA ARG A 427 23.66 21.23 -3.05
C ARG A 427 22.53 21.90 -3.81
N GLY A 428 21.28 21.70 -3.39
CA GLY A 428 20.09 22.08 -4.14
C GLY A 428 19.82 21.15 -5.32
N VAL A 429 18.59 21.22 -5.83
CA VAL A 429 18.04 20.30 -6.84
C VAL A 429 18.91 20.19 -8.09
N SER A 430 19.27 21.33 -8.71
CA SER A 430 20.01 21.34 -9.98
C SER A 430 21.40 20.71 -9.86
N SER A 431 22.15 21.06 -8.81
CA SER A 431 23.48 20.49 -8.59
C SER A 431 23.41 19.03 -8.16
N PHE A 432 22.40 18.63 -7.39
CA PHE A 432 22.20 17.23 -7.02
C PHE A 432 21.94 16.36 -8.25
N ILE A 433 21.00 16.78 -9.12
CA ILE A 433 20.69 16.06 -10.36
C ILE A 433 21.92 15.99 -11.26
N ALA A 434 22.62 17.11 -11.49
CA ALA A 434 23.81 17.15 -12.34
C ALA A 434 24.90 16.16 -11.87
N GLN A 435 25.04 15.96 -10.55
CA GLN A 435 25.97 14.97 -10.00
C GLN A 435 25.51 13.55 -10.28
N ILE A 436 24.28 13.17 -9.92
CA ILE A 436 23.85 11.76 -9.99
C ILE A 436 23.63 11.24 -11.42
N ILE A 437 23.59 12.13 -12.42
CA ILE A 437 23.52 11.76 -13.85
C ILE A 437 24.88 11.76 -14.53
N SER A 438 25.93 12.27 -13.89
CA SER A 438 27.26 12.35 -14.50
C SER A 438 27.84 10.94 -14.68
N PRO A 439 28.57 10.68 -15.79
CA PRO A 439 29.21 9.39 -16.01
C PRO A 439 30.24 9.00 -14.94
N GLU A 440 30.81 9.99 -14.26
CA GLU A 440 31.78 9.83 -13.17
C GLU A 440 31.10 9.46 -11.83
N TRP A 441 29.78 9.57 -11.75
CA TRP A 441 29.03 9.24 -10.55
C TRP A 441 28.96 7.74 -10.32
N GLN A 442 29.49 7.30 -9.18
CA GLN A 442 29.27 5.96 -8.70
C GLN A 442 27.89 5.87 -8.06
N PHE A 443 27.05 5.00 -8.61
CA PHE A 443 25.70 4.76 -8.09
C PHE A 443 25.72 4.39 -6.60
N VAL A 444 24.90 5.09 -5.82
CA VAL A 444 24.71 4.83 -4.39
C VAL A 444 23.37 4.11 -4.22
N PRO A 445 23.33 2.90 -3.64
CA PRO A 445 22.07 2.24 -3.32
C PRO A 445 21.14 3.19 -2.54
N GLU A 446 19.85 3.17 -2.84
CA GLU A 446 18.81 4.06 -2.32
C GLU A 446 18.81 5.51 -2.87
N GLN A 447 19.79 5.93 -3.70
CA GLN A 447 19.83 7.31 -4.22
C GLN A 447 18.58 7.73 -4.98
N TRP A 448 17.94 6.77 -5.65
CA TRP A 448 16.75 6.99 -6.46
C TRP A 448 15.62 7.59 -5.65
N GLN A 449 15.54 7.25 -4.36
CA GLN A 449 14.46 7.74 -3.52
C GLN A 449 14.66 9.22 -3.17
N ALA A 450 15.91 9.64 -2.90
CA ALA A 450 16.25 11.05 -2.76
C ALA A 450 15.97 11.81 -4.07
N GLN A 451 16.30 11.21 -5.22
CA GLN A 451 15.99 11.78 -6.53
C GLN A 451 14.49 12.00 -6.76
N MET A 452 13.60 11.15 -6.23
CA MET A 452 12.15 11.35 -6.42
C MET A 452 11.64 12.65 -5.81
N TRP A 453 12.20 13.11 -4.69
CA TRP A 453 11.82 14.40 -4.10
C TRP A 453 12.08 15.57 -5.05
N THR A 454 13.09 15.47 -5.91
CA THR A 454 13.40 16.51 -6.90
C THR A 454 12.25 16.75 -7.89
N ARG A 455 11.36 15.77 -8.12
CA ARG A 455 10.20 15.96 -9.01
C ARG A 455 9.21 16.97 -8.45
N ILE A 456 9.09 17.04 -7.13
CA ILE A 456 8.26 18.02 -6.42
C ILE A 456 9.02 19.36 -6.36
N LEU A 457 10.28 19.32 -5.95
CA LEU A 457 11.11 20.52 -5.73
C LEU A 457 11.48 21.28 -7.02
N LYS A 458 11.32 20.67 -8.20
CA LYS A 458 11.39 21.35 -9.50
C LYS A 458 10.18 22.23 -9.78
N ILE A 459 9.08 22.04 -9.05
CA ILE A 459 7.82 22.74 -9.25
C ILE A 459 7.59 23.74 -8.13
N ILE A 460 7.61 23.29 -6.87
CA ILE A 460 7.37 24.12 -5.69
C ILE A 460 8.67 24.30 -4.89
N PRO A 461 8.84 25.44 -4.21
CA PRO A 461 9.99 25.64 -3.34
C PRO A 461 9.88 24.77 -2.07
N PRO A 462 11.00 24.38 -1.42
CA PRO A 462 10.98 23.54 -0.21
C PRO A 462 10.06 24.05 0.91
N GLU A 463 9.93 25.37 1.03
CA GLU A 463 9.11 26.06 2.03
C GLU A 463 7.60 25.78 1.86
N HIS A 464 7.20 25.37 0.65
CA HIS A 464 5.82 25.03 0.32
C HIS A 464 5.55 23.51 0.41
N LEU A 465 6.57 22.70 0.69
CA LEU A 465 6.43 21.28 0.96
C LEU A 465 6.43 21.07 2.48
N VAL A 466 5.27 20.80 3.05
CA VAL A 466 5.08 20.69 4.51
C VAL A 466 4.80 19.24 4.89
N TYR A 467 5.57 18.70 5.82
CA TYR A 467 5.47 17.31 6.25
C TYR A 467 4.95 17.22 7.68
N CYS A 468 3.83 16.51 7.85
CA CYS A 468 3.19 16.28 9.14
C CYS A 468 3.52 14.86 9.62
N SER A 469 4.40 14.73 10.60
CA SER A 469 4.67 13.45 11.29
C SER A 469 5.14 13.70 12.71
N LEU A 470 4.69 12.84 13.63
CA LEU A 470 5.13 12.83 15.03
C LEU A 470 6.26 11.82 15.27
N ASP A 471 6.52 10.93 14.32
CA ASP A 471 7.48 9.82 14.47
C ASP A 471 8.91 10.22 14.08
N ILE A 472 9.07 11.25 13.25
CA ILE A 472 10.37 11.75 12.81
C ILE A 472 10.91 12.74 13.86
N PRO A 473 12.10 12.51 14.44
CA PRO A 473 12.75 13.45 15.34
C PRO A 473 12.95 14.82 14.70
N ALA A 474 12.79 15.90 15.48
CA ALA A 474 12.88 17.27 14.98
C ALA A 474 14.26 17.58 14.37
N GLU A 475 15.32 17.01 14.92
CA GLU A 475 16.68 17.15 14.41
C GLU A 475 16.87 16.55 13.01
N ASP A 476 16.10 15.51 12.66
CA ASP A 476 16.22 14.87 11.35
C ASP A 476 15.72 15.77 10.22
N PHE A 477 14.77 16.66 10.50
CA PHE A 477 14.27 17.64 9.53
C PHE A 477 15.35 18.63 9.06
N ALA A 478 16.49 18.74 9.75
CA ALA A 478 17.62 19.57 9.30
C ALA A 478 18.19 19.13 7.94
N TYR A 479 17.94 17.89 7.51
CA TYR A 479 18.39 17.37 6.23
C TYR A 479 17.28 16.78 5.37
N LEU A 480 16.01 16.94 5.76
CA LEU A 480 14.87 16.58 4.93
C LEU A 480 14.51 17.74 3.99
N PRO A 481 13.97 17.47 2.79
CA PRO A 481 13.75 18.49 1.78
C PRO A 481 12.43 19.26 1.98
N HIS A 482 11.93 19.35 3.21
CA HIS A 482 10.59 19.85 3.53
C HIS A 482 10.56 20.56 4.88
N VAL A 483 9.50 21.35 5.10
CA VAL A 483 9.23 22.04 6.35
C VAL A 483 8.59 21.08 7.35
N ASP A 484 9.14 21.05 8.55
CA ASP A 484 8.49 20.41 9.70
C ASP A 484 7.23 21.18 10.08
N ALA A 485 6.06 20.55 9.95
CA ALA A 485 4.77 21.14 10.30
C ALA A 485 4.74 21.72 11.73
N ARG A 486 5.49 21.12 12.66
CA ARG A 486 5.58 21.59 14.06
C ARG A 486 6.20 22.98 14.18
N GLN A 487 7.03 23.40 13.22
CA GLN A 487 7.57 24.77 13.18
C GLN A 487 6.50 25.80 12.80
N LEU A 488 5.46 25.39 12.07
CA LEU A 488 4.37 26.29 11.65
C LEU A 488 3.28 26.42 12.72
N VAL A 489 2.92 25.32 13.39
CA VAL A 489 1.75 25.27 14.28
C VAL A 489 2.03 24.79 15.70
N GLY A 490 3.30 24.51 16.02
CA GLY A 490 3.72 23.91 17.29
C GLY A 490 3.40 22.42 17.38
N GLU A 491 3.94 21.78 18.41
CA GLU A 491 3.67 20.37 18.74
C GLU A 491 2.18 20.12 19.00
N LYS A 492 1.67 19.00 18.48
CA LYS A 492 0.29 18.53 18.71
C LYS A 492 0.26 17.16 19.35
N LYS A 493 -0.91 16.77 19.89
CA LYS A 493 -1.04 15.51 20.65
C LYS A 493 -1.07 14.26 19.76
N ASN A 494 -1.57 14.42 18.54
CA ASN A 494 -1.76 13.34 17.58
C ASN A 494 -1.64 13.89 16.16
N LEU A 495 -1.54 12.99 15.19
CA LEU A 495 -1.33 13.35 13.80
C LEU A 495 -2.52 14.12 13.21
N GLU A 496 -3.76 13.77 13.59
CA GLU A 496 -4.97 14.46 13.14
C GLU A 496 -4.95 15.96 13.51
N GLU A 497 -4.65 16.29 14.78
CA GLU A 497 -4.51 17.66 15.24
C GLU A 497 -3.38 18.41 14.51
N LEU A 498 -2.25 17.75 14.24
CA LEU A 498 -1.12 18.34 13.50
C LEU A 498 -1.50 18.66 12.06
N VAL A 499 -2.10 17.70 11.36
CA VAL A 499 -2.50 17.85 9.96
C VAL A 499 -3.60 18.91 9.83
N GLN A 500 -4.63 18.87 10.68
CA GLN A 500 -5.72 19.85 10.65
C GLN A 500 -5.20 21.27 10.91
N ALA A 501 -4.42 21.48 11.97
CA ALA A 501 -3.90 22.81 12.30
C ALA A 501 -2.97 23.34 11.20
N THR A 502 -2.13 22.48 10.62
CA THR A 502 -1.22 22.85 9.53
C THR A 502 -1.99 23.22 8.27
N LEU A 503 -3.03 22.46 7.92
CA LEU A 503 -3.90 22.77 6.78
C LEU A 503 -4.60 24.12 6.98
N ASP A 504 -5.18 24.37 8.15
CA ASP A 504 -5.84 25.63 8.49
C ASP A 504 -4.86 26.82 8.42
N GLN A 505 -3.61 26.64 8.87
CA GLN A 505 -2.56 27.65 8.81
C GLN A 505 -2.16 27.98 7.37
N ILE A 506 -1.98 26.98 6.50
CA ILE A 506 -1.63 27.18 5.08
C ILE A 506 -2.78 27.89 4.35
N VAL A 507 -4.04 27.50 4.62
CA VAL A 507 -5.22 28.18 4.04
C VAL A 507 -5.26 29.65 4.45
N ALA A 508 -5.08 29.94 5.75
CA ALA A 508 -5.08 31.32 6.25
C ALA A 508 -3.92 32.15 5.67
N GLU A 509 -2.74 31.55 5.49
CA GLU A 509 -1.60 32.20 4.83
C GLU A 509 -1.89 32.51 3.36
N TRP A 510 -2.45 31.55 2.63
CA TRP A 510 -2.85 31.75 1.24
C TRP A 510 -3.85 32.91 1.11
N GLU A 511 -4.92 32.90 1.90
CA GLU A 511 -5.96 33.94 1.87
C GLU A 511 -5.38 35.31 2.20
N ARG A 512 -4.49 35.40 3.19
CA ARG A 512 -3.80 36.65 3.55
C ARG A 512 -2.92 37.17 2.41
N LYS A 513 -2.20 36.28 1.70
CA LYS A 513 -1.30 36.67 0.61
C LYS A 513 -2.06 37.04 -0.67
N HIS A 514 -3.08 36.27 -1.03
CA HIS A 514 -3.76 36.36 -2.32
C HIS A 514 -5.12 37.09 -2.27
N HIS A 515 -5.65 37.37 -1.08
CA HIS A 515 -6.96 37.99 -0.87
C HIS A 515 -8.12 37.20 -1.50
N SER A 516 -7.96 35.88 -1.60
CA SER A 516 -8.94 34.94 -2.17
C SER A 516 -8.76 33.54 -1.55
N PRO A 517 -9.84 32.74 -1.41
CA PRO A 517 -9.71 31.37 -0.94
C PRO A 517 -8.89 30.50 -1.91
N PRO A 518 -8.10 29.54 -1.41
CA PRO A 518 -7.35 28.62 -2.25
C PRO A 518 -8.25 27.58 -2.92
N ARG A 519 -7.89 27.15 -4.13
CA ARG A 519 -8.36 25.88 -4.70
C ARG A 519 -7.65 24.74 -3.98
N LEU A 520 -8.37 24.10 -3.06
CA LEU A 520 -7.87 23.00 -2.24
C LEU A 520 -8.25 21.64 -2.83
N ALA A 521 -7.29 20.73 -2.95
CA ALA A 521 -7.52 19.32 -3.26
C ALA A 521 -7.01 18.40 -2.15
N LEU A 522 -7.81 17.39 -1.81
CA LEU A 522 -7.43 16.29 -0.92
C LEU A 522 -7.38 14.97 -1.70
N LEU A 523 -6.31 14.20 -1.48
CA LEU A 523 -6.13 12.85 -2.03
C LEU A 523 -6.23 11.84 -0.87
N PRO A 524 -7.44 11.35 -0.54
CA PRO A 524 -7.66 10.44 0.60
C PRO A 524 -7.14 9.01 0.37
N ASP A 525 -6.72 8.69 -0.85
CA ASP A 525 -6.10 7.41 -1.19
C ASP A 525 -4.56 7.52 -1.28
N GLY A 526 -3.98 8.66 -0.88
CA GLY A 526 -2.54 8.85 -0.79
C GLY A 526 -1.80 8.45 -2.08
N PRO A 527 -0.82 7.52 -2.01
CA PRO A 527 -0.04 7.09 -3.16
C PRO A 527 -0.78 6.16 -4.14
N TYR A 528 -2.04 5.79 -3.86
CA TYR A 528 -2.77 4.78 -4.65
C TYR A 528 -3.69 5.40 -5.71
N GLY A 529 -4.21 6.60 -5.45
CA GLY A 529 -4.96 7.39 -6.42
C GLY A 529 -4.01 8.17 -7.31
N ILE A 530 -4.06 7.95 -8.63
CA ILE A 530 -3.06 8.46 -9.58
C ILE A 530 -3.67 9.58 -10.45
N PRO A 531 -3.36 10.86 -10.19
CA PRO A 531 -3.67 11.96 -11.09
C PRO A 531 -3.09 11.73 -12.48
N GLN A 532 -3.97 11.66 -13.48
CA GLN A 532 -3.60 11.58 -14.88
C GLN A 532 -4.18 12.78 -15.63
N SER A 533 -3.32 13.50 -16.34
CA SER A 533 -3.79 14.51 -17.28
C SER A 533 -4.42 13.81 -18.48
N SER A 534 -5.55 14.33 -18.96
CA SER A 534 -6.29 13.82 -20.12
C SER A 534 -5.48 13.88 -21.43
N SER A 535 -4.33 14.55 -21.43
CA SER A 535 -3.50 14.82 -22.61
C SER A 535 -2.32 13.84 -22.79
N ILE A 536 -2.38 12.62 -22.25
CA ILE A 536 -1.29 11.63 -22.41
C ILE A 536 -1.80 10.25 -22.80
#